data_AF-A0A535MLH7-F1
#
_entry.id   AF-A0A535MLH7-F1
#
_cell.length_a   1.000
_cell.length_b   1.000
_cell.length_c   1.000
_cell.angle_alpha   90.00
_cell.angle_beta   90.00
_cell.angle_gamma   90.00
#
_symmetry.space_group_name_H-M   'P 1'
#
loop_
_entity.id
_entity.type
_entity.pdbx_description
1 polymer ?
#
loop_
_entity_poly.entity_id
_entity_poly.type
_entity_poly.pdbx_seq_one_letter_code
_entity_poly.pdbx_strand_id
1 'polypeptide(L)'
;MLLSDVVEEWESKHVEIPEVNGVGLIRALLKDRNLRQHDLAGIFGTDSIVSEVLSGKRELQRKHIEQLAHFFKVSPAAFFRSTETARRRKLAG
;
A
#
# COMPACT_ATOMS: atom_id res chain seq x y z
N MET A 1 33.52 16.72 20.18
CA MET A 1 32.91 15.39 20.41
C MET A 1 31.42 15.58 20.70
N LEU A 2 30.56 15.30 19.72
CA LEU A 2 29.37 14.48 19.89
C LEU A 2 28.97 14.02 18.48
N LEU A 3 28.99 12.71 18.26
CA LEU A 3 28.59 12.06 17.02
C LEU A 3 27.07 11.97 17.08
N SER A 4 26.37 12.82 16.33
CA SER A 4 24.91 12.74 16.20
C SER A 4 24.56 11.95 14.95
N ASP A 5 24.14 10.73 15.22
CA ASP A 5 23.81 9.63 14.34
C ASP A 5 22.85 9.96 13.17
N VAL A 6 23.29 9.54 11.98
CA VAL A 6 22.59 8.68 11.01
C VAL A 6 21.06 8.71 11.03
N VAL A 7 20.43 9.61 10.29
CA VAL A 7 19.24 9.29 9.45
C VAL A 7 19.13 10.34 8.33
N GLU A 8 20.14 10.47 7.47
CA GLU A 8 20.07 11.40 6.34
C GLU A 8 20.36 10.67 5.03
N GLU A 9 19.66 9.56 4.79
CA GLU A 9 19.62 8.94 3.47
C GLU A 9 18.34 8.12 3.28
N TRP A 10 17.20 8.79 3.44
CA TRP A 10 15.95 8.32 2.82
C TRP A 10 15.15 9.45 2.15
N GLU A 11 15.83 10.53 1.77
CA GLU A 11 15.27 11.69 1.07
C GLU A 11 15.44 11.60 -0.46
N SER A 12 15.77 10.43 -1.04
CA SER A 12 16.07 10.33 -2.48
C SER A 12 15.76 8.98 -3.11
N LYS A 13 14.57 8.42 -2.86
CA LYS A 13 13.94 7.54 -3.86
C LYS A 13 12.54 8.05 -4.11
N HIS A 14 12.44 8.83 -5.18
CA HIS A 14 11.21 9.20 -5.87
C HIS A 14 10.23 8.02 -5.85
N VAL A 15 9.31 8.02 -4.89
CA VAL A 15 8.02 7.38 -5.06
C VAL A 15 7.09 8.56 -5.22
N GLU A 16 7.01 9.05 -6.45
CA GLU A 16 5.89 9.89 -6.89
C GLU A 16 4.64 9.31 -6.24
N ILE A 17 4.02 10.06 -5.35
CA ILE A 17 2.90 9.60 -4.54
C ILE A 17 1.71 9.42 -5.49
N PRO A 18 1.32 8.20 -5.93
CA PRO A 18 0.17 8.07 -6.80
C PRO A 18 -1.01 7.76 -5.89
N GLU A 19 -1.74 8.82 -5.54
CA GLU A 19 -3.16 8.76 -5.16
C GLU A 19 -3.63 7.51 -4.40
N VAL A 20 -3.13 7.25 -3.18
CA VAL A 20 -3.69 6.27 -2.22
C VAL A 20 -4.30 5.01 -2.88
N ASN A 21 -3.60 4.39 -3.82
CA ASN A 21 -4.03 3.16 -4.47
C ASN A 21 -3.77 1.99 -3.51
N GLY A 22 -4.59 0.94 -3.50
CA GLY A 22 -4.55 -0.17 -2.53
C GLY A 22 -3.15 -0.76 -2.23
N VAL A 23 -2.18 -0.61 -3.13
CA VAL A 23 -0.76 -0.92 -2.93
C VAL A 23 -0.12 -0.16 -1.75
N GLY A 24 -0.43 1.12 -1.57
CA GLY A 24 0.06 1.92 -0.44
C GLY A 24 -0.42 1.38 0.90
N LEU A 25 -1.68 0.96 0.96
CA LEU A 25 -2.26 0.29 2.13
C LEU A 25 -1.54 -1.04 2.41
N ILE A 26 -1.25 -1.85 1.38
CA ILE A 26 -0.50 -3.10 1.56
C ILE A 26 0.86 -2.83 2.21
N ARG A 27 1.61 -1.81 1.73
CA ARG A 27 2.92 -1.45 2.29
C ARG A 27 2.82 -1.01 3.74
N ALA A 28 1.81 -0.21 4.09
CA ALA A 28 1.57 0.20 5.47
C ALA A 28 1.26 -1.01 6.37
N LEU A 29 0.40 -1.92 5.93
CA LEU A 29 0.03 -3.12 6.69
C LEU A 29 1.21 -4.09 6.87
N LEU A 30 2.08 -4.21 5.87
CA LEU A 30 3.33 -4.98 5.99
C LEU A 30 4.24 -4.39 7.07
N LYS A 31 4.44 -3.06 7.05
CA LYS A 31 5.27 -2.37 8.04
C LYS A 31 4.67 -2.48 9.46
N ASP A 32 3.38 -2.21 9.60
CA ASP A 32 2.67 -2.23 10.88
C ASP A 32 2.71 -3.61 11.55
N ARG A 33 2.61 -4.68 10.76
CA ARG A 33 2.66 -6.07 11.24
C ARG A 33 4.03 -6.71 11.20
N ASN A 34 5.07 -5.95 10.85
CA ASN A 34 6.44 -6.42 10.68
C ASN A 34 6.57 -7.63 9.74
N LEU A 35 5.78 -7.63 8.67
CA LEU A 35 5.72 -8.66 7.63
C LEU A 35 6.57 -8.28 6.42
N ARG A 36 7.05 -9.30 5.71
CA ARG A 36 7.88 -9.18 4.52
C ARG A 36 7.05 -9.48 3.27
N GLN A 37 7.56 -9.10 2.10
CA GLN A 37 6.85 -9.30 0.82
C GLN A 37 6.55 -10.78 0.55
N HIS A 38 7.44 -11.70 0.94
CA HIS A 38 7.20 -13.14 0.75
C HIS A 38 6.08 -13.69 1.62
N ASP A 39 5.71 -13.02 2.71
CA ASP A 39 4.56 -13.44 3.51
C ASP A 39 3.25 -13.27 2.71
N LEU A 40 3.27 -12.42 1.67
CA LEU A 40 2.17 -12.27 0.72
C LEU A 40 2.25 -13.23 -0.46
N ALA A 41 3.35 -13.98 -0.64
CA ALA A 41 3.47 -14.95 -1.72
C ALA A 41 2.38 -16.02 -1.65
N GLY A 42 1.94 -16.40 -0.45
CA GLY A 42 0.80 -17.32 -0.27
C GLY A 42 -0.53 -16.77 -0.79
N ILE A 43 -0.66 -15.45 -0.95
CA ILE A 43 -1.86 -14.79 -1.49
C ILE A 43 -1.75 -14.58 -3.00
N PHE A 44 -0.57 -14.14 -3.46
CA PHE A 44 -0.34 -13.81 -4.87
C PHE A 44 0.20 -14.97 -5.71
N GLY A 45 0.57 -16.07 -5.08
CA GLY A 45 1.17 -17.27 -5.68
C GLY A 45 2.70 -17.27 -5.63
N THR A 46 3.34 -16.16 -6.03
CA THR A 46 4.81 -16.06 -6.06
C THR A 46 5.30 -14.67 -5.64
N ASP A 47 6.54 -14.59 -5.15
CA ASP A 47 7.23 -13.34 -4.80
C ASP A 47 7.29 -12.36 -5.97
N SER A 48 7.45 -12.88 -7.20
CA SER A 48 7.49 -12.06 -8.42
C SER A 48 6.20 -11.26 -8.60
N ILE A 49 5.05 -11.91 -8.37
CA ILE A 49 3.74 -11.26 -8.51
C ILE A 49 3.55 -10.22 -7.42
N VAL A 50 3.98 -10.50 -6.18
CA VAL A 50 3.95 -9.51 -5.09
C VAL A 50 4.77 -8.28 -5.47
N SER A 51 5.98 -8.48 -5.99
CA SER A 51 6.87 -7.39 -6.41
C SER A 51 6.25 -6.56 -7.54
N GLU A 52 5.68 -7.20 -8.57
CA GLU A 52 5.00 -6.53 -9.68
C GLU A 52 3.81 -5.67 -9.23
N VAL A 53 3.02 -6.18 -8.28
CA VAL A 53 1.89 -5.45 -7.69
C VAL A 53 2.38 -4.28 -6.86
N LEU A 54 3.40 -4.50 -6.01
CA LEU A 54 3.98 -3.45 -5.19
C LEU A 54 4.69 -2.37 -6.02
N SER A 55 5.21 -2.73 -7.20
CA SER A 55 5.84 -1.79 -8.14
C SER A 55 4.83 -1.16 -9.11
N GLY A 56 3.54 -1.48 -9.01
CA GLY A 56 2.50 -0.94 -9.89
C GLY A 56 2.54 -1.47 -11.33
N LYS A 57 3.36 -2.48 -11.63
CA LYS A 57 3.40 -3.15 -12.95
C LYS A 57 2.17 -4.02 -13.17
N ARG A 58 1.49 -4.40 -12.08
CA ARG A 58 0.31 -5.26 -12.10
C ARG A 58 -0.79 -4.71 -11.20
N GLU A 59 -2.01 -4.73 -11.72
CA GLU A 59 -3.18 -4.29 -10.95
C GLU A 59 -3.64 -5.34 -9.92
N LEU A 60 -4.18 -4.84 -8.81
CA LEU A 60 -4.83 -5.66 -7.79
C LEU A 60 -6.17 -6.19 -8.32
N GLN A 61 -6.27 -7.50 -8.46
CA GLN A 61 -7.52 -8.17 -8.81
C GLN A 61 -8.40 -8.34 -7.57
N ARG A 62 -9.73 -8.35 -7.76
CA ARG A 62 -10.72 -8.54 -6.68
C ARG A 62 -10.39 -9.74 -5.77
N LYS A 63 -10.00 -10.87 -6.35
CA LYS A 63 -9.61 -12.08 -5.60
C LYS A 63 -8.45 -11.83 -4.61
N HIS A 64 -7.44 -11.06 -5.03
CA HIS A 64 -6.31 -10.72 -4.17
C HIS A 64 -6.75 -9.77 -3.07
N ILE A 65 -7.64 -8.81 -3.38
CA ILE A 65 -8.19 -7.88 -2.39
C ILE A 65 -8.97 -8.62 -1.32
N GLU A 66 -9.82 -9.59 -1.68
CA GLU A 66 -10.57 -10.41 -0.73
C GLU A 66 -9.63 -11.24 0.18
N GLN A 67 -8.60 -11.84 -0.40
CA GLN A 67 -7.61 -12.61 0.37
C GLN A 67 -6.77 -11.71 1.29
N LEU A 68 -6.33 -10.54 0.82
CA LEU A 68 -5.61 -9.55 1.62
C LEU A 68 -6.49 -9.01 2.75
N ALA A 69 -7.76 -8.72 2.47
CA ALA A 69 -8.73 -8.30 3.46
C ALA A 69 -8.90 -9.35 4.56
N HIS A 70 -9.00 -10.63 4.20
CA HIS A 70 -9.07 -11.72 5.17
C HIS A 70 -7.77 -11.86 5.98
N PHE A 71 -6.61 -11.87 5.30
CA PHE A 71 -5.30 -12.01 5.91
C PHE A 71 -5.00 -10.88 6.92
N PHE A 72 -5.29 -9.65 6.50
CA PHE A 72 -5.07 -8.46 7.32
C PHE A 72 -6.25 -8.11 8.22
N LYS A 73 -7.35 -8.88 8.19
CA LYS A 73 -8.59 -8.61 8.93
C LYS A 73 -9.10 -7.17 8.75
N VAL A 74 -9.04 -6.66 7.53
CA VAL A 74 -9.54 -5.32 7.16
C VAL A 74 -10.66 -5.44 6.13
N SER A 75 -11.48 -4.39 5.98
CA SER A 75 -12.51 -4.39 4.94
C SER A 75 -11.87 -4.36 3.54
N PRO A 76 -12.35 -5.18 2.57
CA PRO A 76 -11.95 -5.09 1.17
C PRO A 76 -12.09 -3.68 0.60
N ALA A 77 -13.08 -2.93 1.07
CA ALA A 77 -13.33 -1.53 0.71
C ALA A 77 -12.11 -0.62 0.95
N ALA A 78 -11.25 -0.95 1.92
CA ALA A 78 -10.06 -0.17 2.25
C ALA A 78 -9.00 -0.18 1.13
N PHE A 79 -9.01 -1.21 0.27
CA PHE A 79 -8.11 -1.28 -0.88
C PHE A 79 -8.65 -0.54 -2.12
N PHE A 80 -9.93 -0.15 -2.11
CA PHE A 80 -10.56 0.64 -3.16
C PHE A 80 -10.51 2.12 -2.78
N ARG A 81 -10.25 2.99 -3.76
CA ARG A 81 -10.25 4.43 -3.56
C ARG A 81 -11.65 4.86 -3.10
N SER A 82 -11.78 5.54 -1.95
CA SER A 82 -13.02 6.22 -1.61
C SER A 82 -13.17 7.39 -2.59
N THR A 83 -14.13 7.33 -3.51
CA THR A 83 -14.49 8.42 -4.42
C THR A 83 -15.19 9.59 -3.71
N GLU A 84 -14.80 9.90 -2.47
CA GLU A 84 -15.45 10.88 -1.60
C GLU A 84 -14.72 12.24 -1.61
N THR A 85 -14.24 12.71 -2.77
CA THR A 85 -13.71 14.08 -2.90
C THR A 85 -14.63 15.00 -3.72
N ALA A 86 -15.76 14.49 -4.25
CA ALA A 86 -16.66 15.29 -5.09
C ALA A 86 -17.87 15.93 -4.37
N ARG A 87 -18.06 15.74 -3.04
CA ARG A 87 -19.29 16.18 -2.36
C ARG A 87 -19.19 17.41 -1.46
N ARG A 88 -17.99 17.96 -1.21
CA ARG A 88 -17.80 19.09 -0.27
C ARG A 88 -17.74 20.49 -0.90
N ARG A 89 -17.93 20.63 -2.22
CA ARG A 89 -17.79 21.93 -2.93
C ARG A 89 -19.09 22.65 -3.33
N LYS A 90 -20.28 22.19 -2.92
CA LYS A 90 -21.55 22.81 -3.38
C LYS A 90 -22.45 23.40 -2.27
N LEU A 91 -21.89 23.82 -1.13
CA LEU A 91 -22.66 24.47 -0.05
C LEU A 91 -22.00 25.73 0.54
N ALA A 92 -21.13 26.40 -0.20
CA ALA A 92 -20.69 27.76 0.14
C ALA A 92 -20.32 28.52 -1.15
N GLY A 93 -21.06 29.57 -1.47
CA GLY A 93 -20.83 30.47 -2.59
C GLY A 93 -22.09 30.73 -3.39
#